data_AF-A0AB37TE50-F1
#
_entry.id   AF-A0AB37TE50-F1
#
_cell.length_a   1.000
_cell.length_b   1.000
_cell.length_c   1.000
_cell.angle_alpha   90.00
_cell.angle_beta   90.00
_cell.angle_gamma   90.00
#
_symmetry.space_group_name_H-M   'P 1'
#
loop_
_entity.id
_entity.type
_entity.pdbx_description
1 polymer ?
#
loop_
_entity_poly.entity_id
_entity_poly.type
_entity_poly.pdbx_seq_one_letter_code
_entity_poly.pdbx_strand_id
1 'polypeptide(L)'
;MKRVQHLTPILNIVFKGNIFYISRVNGREIIWLNRCAEMLPELYWDYSLDFPFKPQSIHNVKNRQLRRACYQSFAQYKKSFKPQPIPKLKILKDELPSLEKWKASMEEASKTAVKKFSDTADAMSYAFHSLNNFKAKYMCAWDLAE
;
A
#
# COMPACT_ATOMS: atom_id res chain seq x y z
N MET A 1 -2.07 -14.82 9.67
CA MET A 1 -2.85 -14.47 10.87
C MET A 1 -4.10 -13.69 10.43
N LYS A 2 -5.25 -13.87 11.11
CA LYS A 2 -6.47 -13.10 10.81
C LYS A 2 -6.21 -11.61 11.09
N ARG A 3 -6.92 -10.69 10.41
CA ARG A 3 -6.72 -9.24 10.62
C ARG A 3 -7.09 -8.84 12.05
N VAL A 4 -6.07 -8.56 12.87
CA VAL A 4 -6.22 -8.23 14.29
C VAL A 4 -6.50 -6.74 14.55
N GLN A 5 -6.97 -6.01 13.53
CA GLN A 5 -7.24 -4.57 13.60
C GLN A 5 -8.27 -4.20 14.67
N HIS A 6 -9.15 -5.14 15.04
CA HIS A 6 -10.11 -4.94 16.11
C HIS A 6 -9.46 -4.80 17.51
N LEU A 7 -8.21 -5.22 17.71
CA LEU A 7 -7.49 -5.06 18.99
C LEU A 7 -6.70 -3.74 19.11
N THR A 8 -6.72 -2.90 18.08
CA THR A 8 -6.00 -1.60 18.08
C THR A 8 -6.25 -0.76 19.34
N PRO A 9 -7.48 -0.66 19.89
CA PRO A 9 -7.72 0.09 21.12
C PRO A 9 -6.94 -0.44 22.33
N ILE A 10 -6.81 -1.76 22.47
CA ILE A 10 -6.07 -2.39 23.57
C ILE A 10 -4.57 -2.17 23.38
N LEU A 11 -4.07 -2.37 22.16
CA LEU A 11 -2.67 -2.15 21.80
C LEU A 11 -2.24 -0.71 22.09
N ASN A 12 -3.07 0.27 21.72
CA ASN A 12 -2.77 1.69 21.99
C ASN A 12 -2.60 1.98 23.48
N ILE A 13 -3.38 1.35 24.36
CA ILE A 13 -3.23 1.56 25.81
C ILE A 13 -2.00 0.82 26.34
N VAL A 14 -1.83 -0.46 25.99
CA VAL A 14 -0.72 -1.31 26.47
C VAL A 14 0.64 -0.73 26.08
N PHE A 15 0.72 -0.12 24.89
CA PHE A 15 1.96 0.41 24.34
C PHE A 15 1.99 1.94 24.26
N LYS A 16 1.13 2.63 25.02
CA LYS A 16 1.13 4.09 25.19
C LYS A 16 1.12 4.89 23.87
N GLY A 17 0.34 4.43 22.89
CA GLY A 17 0.15 5.13 21.63
C GLY A 17 1.30 4.98 20.62
N ASN A 18 2.27 4.08 20.88
CA ASN A 18 3.22 3.70 19.84
C ASN A 18 2.45 3.11 18.65
N ILE A 19 2.59 3.74 17.49
CA ILE A 19 1.89 3.35 16.26
C ILE A 19 2.52 2.05 15.77
N PHE A 20 1.87 0.92 16.06
CA PHE A 20 2.18 -0.33 15.39
C PHE A 20 1.56 -0.29 14.00
N TYR A 21 2.38 0.06 13.01
CA TYR A 21 2.19 -0.56 11.72
C TYR A 21 2.29 -2.06 11.97
N ILE A 22 1.16 -2.75 11.90
CA ILE A 22 1.08 -4.21 11.84
C ILE A 22 1.95 -4.62 10.65
N SER A 23 3.24 -4.78 10.93
CA SER A 23 4.27 -4.82 9.92
C SER A 23 4.18 -6.16 9.22
N ARG A 24 4.39 -6.17 7.90
CA ARG A 24 4.44 -7.38 7.06
C ARG A 24 5.38 -8.49 7.57
N VAL A 25 6.22 -8.21 8.57
CA VAL A 25 7.11 -9.16 9.21
C VAL A 25 6.31 -10.05 10.17
N ASN A 26 5.96 -11.24 9.68
CA ASN A 26 5.34 -12.31 10.46
C ASN A 26 6.14 -12.56 11.75
N GLY A 27 5.49 -12.45 12.91
CA GLY A 27 6.07 -12.80 14.22
C GLY A 27 6.03 -11.70 15.28
N ARG A 28 6.16 -10.41 14.90
CA ARG A 28 6.06 -9.30 15.88
C ARG A 28 4.67 -9.20 16.51
N GLU A 29 3.64 -9.56 15.75
CA GLU A 29 2.25 -9.64 16.23
C GLU A 29 2.10 -10.59 17.42
N ILE A 30 2.81 -11.74 17.43
CA ILE A 30 2.73 -12.73 18.51
C ILE A 30 3.28 -12.14 19.81
N ILE A 31 4.40 -11.41 19.74
CA ILE A 31 5.02 -10.76 20.90
C ILE A 31 4.05 -9.74 21.51
N TRP A 32 3.37 -8.96 20.68
CA TRP A 32 2.41 -7.96 21.15
C TRP A 32 1.17 -8.60 21.77
N LEU A 33 0.67 -9.66 21.16
CA LEU A 33 -0.47 -10.43 21.67
C LEU A 33 -0.13 -11.04 23.04
N ASN A 34 1.02 -11.71 23.17
CA ASN A 34 1.47 -12.27 24.45
C ASN A 34 1.55 -11.20 25.54
N ARG A 35 2.07 -10.02 25.22
CA ARG A 35 2.11 -8.89 26.16
C ARG A 35 0.72 -8.38 26.54
N CYS A 36 -0.24 -8.41 25.63
CA CYS A 36 -1.64 -8.12 25.97
C CYS A 36 -2.24 -9.18 26.91
N ALA A 37 -1.90 -10.46 26.74
CA ALA A 37 -2.34 -11.52 27.65
C ALA A 37 -1.76 -11.36 29.05
N GLU A 38 -0.47 -11.01 29.16
CA GLU A 38 0.18 -10.73 30.45
C GLU A 38 -0.46 -9.54 31.19
N MET A 39 -0.81 -8.47 30.47
CA MET A 39 -1.43 -7.27 31.05
C MET A 39 -2.90 -7.46 31.42
N LEU A 40 -3.59 -8.40 30.77
CA LEU A 40 -5.00 -8.67 30.94
C LEU A 40 -5.25 -10.18 31.15
N PRO A 41 -4.73 -10.76 32.24
CA PRO A 41 -4.84 -12.20 32.48
C PRO A 41 -6.30 -12.64 32.70
N GLU A 42 -7.13 -11.73 33.22
CA GLU A 42 -8.53 -11.96 33.54
C GLU A 42 -9.42 -12.28 32.32
N LEU A 43 -8.96 -11.94 31.11
CA LEU A 43 -9.75 -12.10 29.89
C LEU A 43 -9.73 -13.53 29.31
N TYR A 44 -8.82 -14.40 29.77
CA TYR A 44 -8.56 -15.75 29.22
C TYR A 44 -8.42 -15.74 27.69
N TRP A 45 -7.20 -15.43 27.23
CA TRP A 45 -6.89 -15.25 25.82
C TRP A 45 -6.78 -16.58 25.08
N ASP A 46 -7.47 -16.71 23.94
CA ASP A 46 -7.32 -17.80 22.98
C ASP A 46 -7.25 -17.22 21.56
N TYR A 47 -6.05 -17.20 21.00
CA TYR A 47 -5.78 -16.66 19.67
C TYR A 47 -6.24 -17.56 18.52
N SER A 48 -6.73 -18.76 18.83
CA SER A 48 -7.29 -19.69 17.83
C SER A 48 -8.69 -19.23 17.37
N LEU A 49 -9.38 -18.47 18.21
CA LEU A 49 -10.73 -17.97 17.97
C LEU A 49 -10.75 -16.74 17.04
N ASP A 50 -11.92 -16.44 16.45
CA ASP A 50 -12.10 -15.22 15.64
C ASP A 50 -11.93 -13.93 16.45
N PHE A 51 -12.41 -13.94 17.70
CA PHE A 51 -12.18 -12.90 18.68
C PHE A 51 -11.47 -13.51 19.89
N PRO A 52 -10.35 -12.94 20.34
CA PRO A 52 -9.36 -13.68 21.13
C PRO A 52 -9.68 -13.79 22.62
N PHE A 53 -10.83 -13.30 23.10
CA PHE A 53 -11.24 -13.46 24.50
C PHE A 53 -12.76 -13.40 24.64
N LYS A 54 -13.30 -13.90 25.76
CA LYS A 54 -14.74 -13.88 26.00
C LYS A 54 -15.21 -12.45 26.36
N PRO A 55 -16.19 -11.86 25.66
CA PRO A 55 -16.68 -10.52 26.00
C PRO A 55 -17.28 -10.44 27.40
N GLN A 56 -17.79 -11.57 27.90
CA GLN A 56 -18.33 -11.70 29.24
C GLN A 56 -17.27 -11.45 30.31
N SER A 57 -15.98 -11.75 30.11
CA SER A 57 -14.94 -11.54 31.13
C SER A 57 -14.46 -10.09 31.22
N ILE A 58 -14.89 -9.18 30.33
CA ILE A 58 -14.44 -7.77 30.32
C ILE A 58 -14.77 -7.04 31.63
N HIS A 59 -15.88 -7.39 32.30
CA HIS A 59 -16.27 -6.73 33.55
C HIS A 59 -15.28 -6.94 34.69
N ASN A 60 -14.48 -8.02 34.64
CA ASN A 60 -13.47 -8.33 35.65
C ASN A 60 -12.30 -7.33 35.61
N VAL A 61 -12.03 -6.72 34.45
CA VAL A 61 -10.92 -5.79 34.21
C VAL A 61 -10.99 -4.60 35.17
N LYS A 62 -10.15 -4.61 36.21
CA LYS A 62 -10.13 -3.57 37.25
C LYS A 62 -9.90 -2.17 36.69
N ASN A 63 -8.96 -2.03 35.73
CA ASN A 63 -8.64 -0.74 35.13
C ASN A 63 -9.74 -0.28 34.15
N ARG A 64 -10.39 0.86 34.47
CA ARG A 64 -11.46 1.47 33.66
C ARG A 64 -11.05 1.77 32.22
N GLN A 65 -9.83 2.25 31.99
CA GLN A 65 -9.36 2.60 30.65
C GLN A 65 -9.20 1.36 29.78
N LEU A 66 -8.56 0.31 30.32
CA LEU A 66 -8.41 -0.97 29.63
C LEU A 66 -9.77 -1.64 29.39
N ARG A 67 -10.68 -1.59 30.37
CA ARG A 67 -12.05 -2.10 30.21
C ARG A 67 -12.77 -1.41 29.05
N ARG A 68 -12.66 -0.09 28.93
CA ARG A 68 -13.24 0.68 27.82
C ARG A 68 -12.63 0.28 26.47
N ALA A 69 -11.31 0.08 26.41
CA ALA A 69 -10.66 -0.40 25.19
C ALA A 69 -11.09 -1.82 24.80
N CYS A 70 -11.33 -2.71 25.77
CA CYS A 70 -11.86 -4.04 25.49
C CYS A 70 -13.26 -3.98 24.87
N TYR A 71 -14.15 -3.15 25.42
CA TYR A 71 -15.48 -2.92 24.82
C TYR A 71 -15.39 -2.30 23.41
N GLN A 72 -14.50 -1.32 23.21
CA GLN A 72 -14.27 -0.72 21.89
C GLN A 72 -13.75 -1.76 20.89
N SER A 73 -12.84 -2.61 21.31
CA SER A 73 -12.27 -3.69 20.48
C SER A 73 -13.35 -4.67 20.05
N PHE A 74 -14.23 -5.06 20.98
CA PHE A 74 -15.38 -5.92 20.68
C PHE A 74 -16.38 -5.24 19.74
N ALA A 75 -16.61 -3.94 19.89
CA ALA A 75 -17.48 -3.18 18.99
C ALA A 75 -16.89 -3.10 17.56
N GLN A 76 -15.58 -2.94 17.42
CA GLN A 76 -14.89 -2.98 16.13
C GLN A 76 -14.97 -4.36 15.48
N TYR A 77 -14.78 -5.42 16.26
CA TYR A 77 -14.98 -6.80 15.80
C TYR A 77 -16.40 -7.01 15.29
N LYS A 78 -17.44 -6.59 16.02
CA LYS A 78 -18.83 -6.68 15.51
C LYS A 78 -19.05 -5.89 14.21
N LYS A 79 -18.38 -4.75 14.04
CA LYS A 79 -18.47 -3.94 12.82
C LYS A 79 -17.84 -4.63 11.62
N SER A 80 -16.80 -5.46 11.80
CA SER A 80 -16.17 -6.15 10.67
C SER A 80 -17.03 -7.26 10.06
N PHE A 81 -18.00 -7.81 10.80
CA PHE A 81 -18.96 -8.77 10.22
C PHE A 81 -20.05 -8.12 9.38
N LYS A 82 -20.32 -6.83 9.61
CA LYS A 82 -21.34 -6.13 8.84
C LYS A 82 -20.77 -5.78 7.48
N PRO A 83 -21.50 -6.01 6.37
CA PRO A 83 -21.08 -5.53 5.07
C PRO A 83 -20.89 -4.01 5.17
N GLN A 84 -19.66 -3.56 4.97
CA GLN A 84 -19.39 -2.13 4.95
C GLN A 84 -20.03 -1.55 3.69
N PRO A 85 -20.72 -0.41 3.79
CA PRO A 85 -21.17 0.28 2.60
C PRO A 85 -19.95 0.57 1.74
N ILE A 86 -20.00 0.11 0.48
CA ILE A 86 -18.97 0.40 -0.52
C ILE A 86 -18.76 1.91 -0.48
N PRO A 87 -17.54 2.41 -0.23
CA PRO A 87 -17.29 3.84 -0.19
C PRO A 87 -17.75 4.42 -1.51
N LYS A 88 -18.84 5.21 -1.48
CA LYS A 88 -19.29 5.97 -2.64
C LYS A 88 -18.17 6.95 -2.92
N LEU A 89 -17.29 6.58 -3.85
CA LEU A 89 -16.33 7.51 -4.39
C LEU A 89 -17.15 8.68 -4.92
N LYS A 90 -17.13 9.81 -4.20
CA LYS A 90 -17.59 11.10 -4.68
C LYS A 90 -16.58 11.57 -5.75
N ILE A 91 -16.42 10.78 -6.80
CA ILE A 91 -15.74 11.26 -8.00
C ILE A 91 -16.68 12.35 -8.50
N LEU A 92 -16.17 13.58 -8.41
CA LEU A 92 -16.74 14.80 -8.93
C LEU A 92 -17.22 14.51 -10.36
N LYS A 93 -18.50 14.18 -10.50
CA LYS A 93 -19.13 13.99 -11.82
C LYS A 93 -19.02 15.26 -12.67
N ASP A 94 -18.78 16.39 -12.03
CA ASP A 94 -18.72 17.70 -12.65
C ASP A 94 -17.30 18.12 -13.09
N GLU A 95 -16.24 17.42 -12.66
CA GLU A 95 -14.85 17.74 -13.04
C GLU A 95 -14.21 16.75 -14.01
N LEU A 96 -14.83 15.59 -14.27
CA LEU A 96 -14.34 14.68 -15.29
C LEU A 96 -14.70 15.25 -16.69
N PRO A 97 -13.71 15.48 -17.57
CA PRO A 97 -13.99 15.68 -18.99
C PRO A 97 -14.86 14.51 -19.47
N SER A 98 -15.83 14.78 -20.35
CA SER A 98 -16.66 13.72 -20.93
C SER A 98 -15.77 12.58 -21.44
N LEU A 99 -16.21 11.33 -21.25
CA LEU A 99 -15.44 10.13 -21.57
C LEU A 99 -14.87 10.16 -23.02
N GLU A 100 -15.58 10.82 -23.93
CA GLU A 100 -15.15 11.07 -25.31
C GLU A 100 -13.99 12.06 -25.41
N LYS A 101 -14.02 13.18 -24.68
CA LYS A 101 -12.91 14.15 -24.61
C LYS A 101 -11.65 13.51 -24.02
N TRP A 102 -11.82 12.64 -23.02
CA TRP A 102 -10.70 11.91 -22.42
C TRP A 102 -10.08 10.88 -23.38
N LYS A 103 -10.90 10.16 -24.16
CA LYS A 103 -10.41 9.26 -25.20
C LYS A 103 -9.67 10.01 -26.32
N ALA A 104 -10.23 11.14 -26.78
CA ALA A 104 -9.61 11.96 -27.81
C ALA A 104 -8.24 12.52 -27.36
N SER A 105 -8.15 13.04 -26.13
CA SER A 105 -6.88 13.57 -25.60
C SER A 105 -5.81 12.49 -25.42
N MET A 106 -6.21 11.27 -25.03
CA MET A 106 -5.29 10.14 -24.97
C MET A 106 -4.80 9.70 -26.36
N GLU A 107 -5.68 9.71 -27.35
CA GLU A 107 -5.33 9.34 -28.73
C GLU A 107 -4.36 10.37 -29.34
N GLU A 108 -4.61 11.67 -29.15
CA GLU A 108 -3.69 12.74 -29.57
C GLU A 108 -2.33 12.65 -28.88
N ALA A 109 -2.32 12.38 -27.57
CA ALA A 109 -1.09 12.18 -26.82
C ALA A 109 -0.29 10.97 -27.34
N SER A 110 -0.96 9.87 -27.67
CA SER A 110 -0.31 8.69 -28.26
C SER A 110 0.28 8.97 -29.64
N LYS A 111 -0.44 9.67 -30.52
CA LYS A 111 0.05 10.05 -31.86
C LYS A 111 1.28 10.96 -31.77
N THR A 112 1.25 11.91 -30.84
CA THR A 112 2.38 12.82 -30.60
C THR A 112 3.60 12.08 -30.06
N ALA A 113 3.40 11.14 -29.14
CA ALA A 113 4.49 10.31 -28.62
C ALA A 113 5.13 9.46 -29.72
N VAL A 114 4.31 8.77 -30.55
CA VAL A 114 4.78 7.97 -31.68
C VAL A 114 5.59 8.83 -32.66
N LYS A 115 5.11 10.03 -32.98
CA LYS A 115 5.85 10.96 -33.86
C LYS A 115 7.21 11.35 -33.27
N LYS A 116 7.26 11.70 -31.98
CA LYS A 116 8.52 12.03 -31.29
C LYS A 116 9.51 10.85 -31.33
N PHE A 117 9.05 9.62 -31.12
CA PHE A 117 9.91 8.44 -31.20
C PHE A 117 10.45 8.23 -32.63
N SER A 118 9.61 8.41 -33.66
CA SER A 118 10.03 8.34 -35.07
C SER A 118 11.07 9.40 -35.39
N ASP A 119 10.81 10.67 -35.06
CA ASP A 119 11.71 11.78 -35.34
C ASP A 119 13.07 11.59 -34.62
N THR A 120 13.06 11.02 -33.42
CA THR A 120 14.29 10.71 -32.66
C THR A 120 15.06 9.56 -33.29
N ALA A 121 14.37 8.52 -33.76
CA ALA A 121 14.99 7.39 -34.44
C ALA A 121 15.63 7.81 -35.77
N ASP A 122 14.97 8.67 -36.55
CA ASP A 122 15.49 9.22 -37.80
C ASP A 122 16.72 10.11 -37.55
N ALA A 123 16.68 10.96 -36.52
CA ALA A 123 17.82 11.79 -36.13
C ALA A 123 19.03 10.94 -35.71
N MET A 124 18.81 9.88 -34.93
CA MET A 124 19.87 8.93 -34.56
C MET A 124 20.44 8.20 -35.79
N SER A 125 19.57 7.71 -36.67
CA SER A 125 19.97 7.05 -37.92
C SER A 125 20.86 7.95 -38.78
N TYR A 126 20.45 9.21 -38.97
CA TYR A 126 21.25 10.19 -39.71
C TYR A 126 22.60 10.48 -39.03
N ALA A 127 22.63 10.60 -37.70
CA ALA A 127 23.87 10.79 -36.95
C ALA A 127 24.83 9.59 -37.11
N PHE A 128 24.32 8.35 -37.06
CA PHE A 128 25.13 7.15 -37.29
C PHE A 128 25.63 7.05 -38.74
N HIS A 129 24.76 7.32 -39.73
CA HIS A 129 25.16 7.31 -41.13
C HIS A 129 26.20 8.39 -41.45
N SER A 130 26.05 9.60 -40.91
CA SER A 130 27.03 10.67 -41.07
C SER A 130 28.35 10.36 -40.37
N LEU A 131 28.33 9.74 -39.19
CA LEU A 131 29.54 9.26 -38.50
C LEU A 131 30.25 8.15 -39.29
N ASN A 132 29.52 7.19 -39.85
CA ASN A 132 30.09 6.15 -40.70
C ASN A 132 30.67 6.72 -42.00
N ASN A 133 29.97 7.66 -42.64
CA ASN A 133 30.46 8.37 -43.82
C ASN A 133 31.70 9.21 -43.49
N PHE A 134 31.74 9.88 -42.34
CA PHE A 134 32.90 10.63 -41.88
C PHE A 134 34.09 9.70 -41.64
N LYS A 135 33.88 8.57 -40.96
CA LYS A 135 34.92 7.55 -40.77
C LYS A 135 35.44 7.02 -42.11
N ALA A 136 34.57 6.65 -43.03
CA ALA A 136 34.96 6.12 -44.34
C ALA A 136 35.73 7.13 -45.21
N LYS A 137 35.44 8.44 -45.10
CA LYS A 137 36.06 9.48 -45.92
C LYS A 137 37.29 10.15 -45.29
N TYR A 138 37.38 10.17 -43.96
CA TYR A 138 38.37 10.99 -43.24
C TYR A 138 39.15 10.25 -42.16
N MET A 139 38.71 9.08 -41.69
CA MET A 139 39.56 8.17 -40.94
C MET A 139 40.28 7.24 -41.93
N CYS A 140 41.29 7.76 -42.61
CA CYS A 140 42.42 6.90 -42.97
C CYS A 140 43.01 6.44 -41.64
N ALA A 141 42.77 5.18 -41.26
CA ALA A 141 43.63 4.52 -40.31
C ALA A 141 45.06 4.70 -40.84
N TRP A 142 45.94 5.24 -40.00
CA TRP A 142 47.36 5.05 -40.18
C TRP A 142 47.62 3.56 -39.99
N ASP A 143 47.34 2.77 -41.01
CA ASP A 143 47.94 1.45 -41.13
C ASP A 143 49.44 1.74 -41.20
N LEU A 144 50.11 1.54 -40.07
CA LEU A 144 51.56 1.42 -40.01
C LEU A 144 51.93 0.33 -41.02
N ALA A 145 52.47 0.76 -42.15
CA ALA A 145 53.11 -0.13 -43.11
C ALA A 145 54.15 -0.98 -42.37
N GLU A 146 54.10 -2.30 -42.55
CA GLU A 146 55.18 -3.23 -42.21
C GLU A 146 56.48 -2.88 -42.95
#